data_AF-A0A974N9D7-F1
#
_entry.id   AF-A0A974N9D7-F1
#
_cell.length_a   1.000
_cell.length_b   1.000
_cell.length_c   1.000
_cell.angle_alpha   90.00
_cell.angle_beta   90.00
_cell.angle_gamma   90.00
#
_symmetry.space_group_name_H-M   'P 1'
#
loop_
_entity.id
_entity.type
_entity.pdbx_description
1 polymer ?
#
loop_
_entity_poly.entity_id
_entity_poly.type
_entity_poly.pdbx_seq_one_letter_code
_entity_poly.pdbx_strand_id
1 'polypeptide(L)'
;MSDPYFPFRPDLWWPDLFEPLSPAEREELIEGLAVNWHEGWVPNRADVEDYLALTAGTTTLDELVQRYRDQATARRAADRASAPAARG
;
A
#
# COMPACT_ATOMS: atom_id res chain seq x y z
N MET A 1 5.71 21.45 -7.92
CA MET A 1 5.20 20.17 -8.45
C MET A 1 3.82 19.97 -7.86
N SER A 2 2.79 19.75 -8.67
CA SER A 2 1.49 19.31 -8.17
C SER A 2 1.65 17.85 -7.74
N ASP A 3 1.43 17.53 -6.47
CA ASP A 3 1.30 16.13 -6.07
C ASP A 3 0.04 15.56 -6.74
N PRO A 4 0.13 14.49 -7.56
CA PRO A 4 -1.04 13.91 -8.23
C PRO A 4 -2.08 13.39 -7.24
N TYR A 5 -1.71 13.19 -5.98
CA TYR A 5 -2.57 12.74 -4.89
C TYR A 5 -3.12 13.89 -4.04
N PHE A 6 -2.93 15.15 -4.44
CA PHE A 6 -3.54 16.30 -3.74
C PHE A 6 -4.84 16.77 -4.43
N PRO A 7 -5.96 16.94 -3.69
CA PRO A 7 -6.12 16.62 -2.27
C PRO A 7 -6.14 15.10 -2.03
N PHE A 8 -5.64 14.67 -0.87
CA PHE A 8 -5.56 13.25 -0.49
C PHE A 8 -6.94 12.64 -0.33
N ARG A 9 -7.38 11.88 -1.34
CA ARG A 9 -8.76 11.38 -1.50
C ARG A 9 -8.79 9.93 -2.00
N PRO A 10 -8.28 8.96 -1.22
CA PRO A 10 -8.28 7.54 -1.62
C PRO A 10 -9.69 6.98 -1.83
N ASP A 11 -10.69 7.56 -1.16
CA ASP A 11 -12.11 7.28 -1.36
C ASP A 11 -12.61 7.55 -2.79
N LEU A 12 -11.96 8.47 -3.51
CA LEU A 12 -12.29 8.78 -4.90
C LEU A 12 -11.49 7.93 -5.89
N TRP A 13 -10.32 7.44 -5.50
CA TRP A 13 -9.44 6.63 -6.36
C TRP A 13 -9.87 5.16 -6.38
N TRP A 14 -10.35 4.64 -5.25
CA TRP A 14 -10.75 3.24 -5.08
C TRP A 14 -12.11 3.13 -4.38
N PRO A 15 -13.18 3.70 -4.96
CA PRO A 15 -14.48 3.79 -4.30
C PRO A 15 -15.05 2.42 -3.88
N ASP A 16 -14.72 1.36 -4.61
CA ASP A 16 -15.12 -0.02 -4.32
C ASP A 16 -14.53 -0.58 -3.02
N LEU A 17 -13.35 -0.10 -2.60
CA LEU A 17 -12.74 -0.48 -1.32
C LEU A 17 -13.40 0.20 -0.12
N PHE A 18 -14.02 1.37 -0.35
CA PHE A 18 -14.65 2.17 0.70
C PHE A 18 -16.17 1.98 0.77
N GLU A 19 -16.81 1.47 -0.28
CA GLU A 19 -18.26 1.21 -0.35
C GLU A 19 -18.81 0.35 0.80
N PRO A 20 -18.15 -0.75 1.23
CA PRO A 20 -18.67 -1.58 2.32
C PRO A 20 -18.45 -0.98 3.71
N LEU A 21 -17.66 0.09 3.84
CA LEU A 21 -17.31 0.68 5.13
C LEU A 21 -18.40 1.61 5.65
N SER A 22 -18.59 1.61 6.96
CA SER A 22 -19.34 2.67 7.64
C SER A 22 -18.60 4.02 7.52
N PRO A 23 -19.30 5.16 7.71
CA PRO A 23 -18.67 6.48 7.67
C PRO A 23 -17.48 6.62 8.64
N ALA A 24 -17.56 6.00 9.83
CA ALA A 24 -16.50 6.05 10.82
C ALA A 24 -15.26 5.26 10.40
N GLU A 25 -15.44 4.02 9.91
CA GLU A 25 -14.35 3.19 9.39
C GLU A 25 -13.67 3.85 8.18
N ARG A 26 -14.46 4.50 7.33
CA ARG A 26 -13.95 5.26 6.19
C ARG A 26 -13.08 6.43 6.63
N GLU A 27 -13.50 7.19 7.64
CA GLU A 27 -12.74 8.32 8.17
C GLU A 27 -11.43 7.86 8.83
N GLU A 28 -11.50 6.84 9.69
CA GLU A 28 -10.33 6.22 10.33
C GLU A 28 -9.31 5.71 9.30
N LEU A 29 -9.76 5.04 8.25
CA LEU A 29 -8.89 4.58 7.17
C LEU A 29 -8.22 5.74 6.42
N ILE A 30 -8.99 6.78 6.07
CA ILE A 30 -8.44 7.95 5.36
C ILE A 30 -7.37 8.65 6.22
N GLU A 31 -7.64 8.84 7.52
CA GLU A 31 -6.69 9.47 8.44
C GLU A 31 -5.40 8.64 8.59
N GLY A 32 -5.53 7.32 8.78
CA GLY A 32 -4.38 6.43 8.88
C GLY A 32 -3.52 6.43 7.62
N LEU A 33 -4.13 6.41 6.44
CA LEU A 33 -3.40 6.50 5.17
C LEU A 33 -2.79 7.89 4.94
N ALA A 34 -3.45 8.96 5.39
CA ALA A 34 -2.95 10.33 5.25
C ALA A 34 -1.67 10.55 6.08
N VAL A 35 -1.58 9.98 7.28
CA VAL A 35 -0.34 10.00 8.09
C VAL A 35 0.81 9.37 7.31
N ASN A 36 0.61 8.18 6.75
CA ASN A 36 1.65 7.51 5.97
C ASN A 36 2.04 8.31 4.72
N TRP A 37 1.07 8.92 4.03
CA TRP A 37 1.32 9.76 2.86
C TRP A 37 2.18 10.99 3.21
N HIS A 38 1.92 11.64 4.34
CA HIS A 38 2.75 12.74 4.83
C HIS A 38 4.18 12.33 5.20
N GLU A 39 4.39 11.04 5.55
CA GLU A 39 5.70 10.43 5.79
C GLU A 39 6.37 9.90 4.49
N GLY A 40 5.78 10.19 3.32
CA GLY A 40 6.36 9.87 2.01
C GLY A 40 5.94 8.52 1.42
N TRP A 41 4.96 7.83 2.02
CA TRP A 41 4.32 6.69 1.35
C TRP A 41 3.58 7.15 0.10
N VAL A 42 3.74 6.41 -0.99
CA VAL A 42 3.04 6.69 -2.26
C VAL A 42 1.76 5.84 -2.29
N PRO A 43 0.58 6.48 -2.43
CA PRO A 43 -0.67 5.75 -2.44
C PRO A 43 -0.73 4.67 -3.51
N ASN A 44 -1.10 3.47 -3.10
CA ASN A 44 -1.37 2.38 -4.02
C ASN A 44 -2.51 1.49 -3.47
N ARG A 45 -3.21 0.85 -4.40
CA ARG A 45 -4.42 0.08 -4.09
C ARG A 45 -4.14 -1.14 -3.21
N ALA A 46 -3.04 -1.85 -3.47
CA ALA A 46 -2.73 -3.11 -2.80
C ALA A 46 -2.50 -2.92 -1.30
N ASP A 47 -1.79 -1.86 -0.90
CA ASP A 47 -1.57 -1.55 0.51
C ASP A 47 -2.88 -1.17 1.23
N VAL A 48 -3.83 -0.53 0.52
CA VAL A 48 -5.17 -0.24 1.08
C VAL A 48 -5.98 -1.52 1.27
N GLU A 49 -5.93 -2.45 0.31
CA GLU A 49 -6.55 -3.78 0.44
C GLU A 49 -5.95 -4.56 1.62
N ASP A 50 -4.63 -4.51 1.80
CA ASP A 50 -3.94 -5.16 2.91
C ASP A 50 -4.32 -4.52 4.27
N TYR A 51 -4.47 -3.20 4.36
CA TYR A 51 -4.97 -2.53 5.56
C TYR A 51 -6.41 -2.95 5.89
N LEU A 52 -7.29 -3.01 4.88
CA LEU A 52 -8.67 -3.47 5.05
C LEU A 52 -8.74 -4.93 5.53
N ALA A 53 -7.85 -5.78 5.04
CA ALA A 53 -7.77 -7.17 5.50
C ALA A 53 -7.32 -7.27 6.98
N LEU A 54 -6.42 -6.38 7.43
CA LEU A 54 -6.04 -6.27 8.84
C LEU A 54 -7.22 -5.83 9.71
N THR A 55 -7.96 -4.79 9.30
CA THR A 55 -9.10 -4.29 10.08
C THR A 55 -10.26 -5.27 10.11
N ALA A 56 -10.49 -6.00 9.02
CA ALA A 56 -11.47 -7.08 8.97
C ALA A 56 -11.03 -8.36 9.72
N GLY A 57 -9.76 -8.44 10.13
CA GLY A 57 -9.18 -9.61 10.79
C GLY A 57 -9.05 -10.83 9.88
N THR A 58 -9.14 -10.65 8.56
CA THR A 58 -8.94 -11.72 7.56
C THR A 58 -7.46 -12.00 7.30
N THR A 59 -6.59 -11.05 7.67
CA THR A 59 -5.14 -11.15 7.62
C THR A 59 -4.55 -10.61 8.92
N THR A 60 -3.37 -11.10 9.30
CA THR A 60 -2.59 -10.61 10.44
C THR A 60 -1.42 -9.72 10.02
N LEU A 61 -0.96 -8.87 10.94
CA LEU A 61 0.21 -8.01 10.70
C LEU A 61 1.46 -8.84 10.38
N ASP A 62 1.65 -9.98 11.07
CA ASP A 62 2.77 -10.89 10.81
C ASP A 62 2.75 -11.43 9.37
N GLU A 63 1.58 -11.84 8.87
CA GLU A 63 1.43 -12.33 7.49
C GLU A 63 1.78 -11.26 6.46
N LEU A 64 1.32 -10.01 6.67
CA LEU A 64 1.69 -8.91 5.79
C LEU A 64 3.18 -8.60 5.87
N VAL A 65 3.76 -8.56 7.06
CA VAL A 65 5.21 -8.33 7.23
C VAL A 65 6.01 -9.39 6.50
N GLN A 66 5.63 -10.67 6.58
CA GLN A 66 6.29 -11.73 5.81
C GLN A 66 6.11 -11.53 4.31
N ARG A 67 4.89 -11.21 3.87
CA ARG A 67 4.60 -10.93 2.46
C ARG A 67 5.46 -9.79 1.90
N TYR A 68 5.59 -8.68 2.62
CA TYR A 68 6.43 -7.55 2.20
C TYR A 68 7.92 -7.91 2.17
N ARG A 69 8.38 -8.75 3.11
CA ARG A 69 9.77 -9.28 3.10
C ARG A 69 10.03 -10.17 1.90
N ASP A 70 9.07 -11.04 1.55
CA ASP A 70 9.17 -11.93 0.40
C ASP A 70 9.19 -11.13 -0.90
N GLN A 71 8.30 -10.14 -1.04
CA GLN A 71 8.29 -9.22 -2.19
C GLN A 71 9.61 -8.45 -2.33
N ALA A 72 10.13 -7.91 -1.22
CA ALA A 72 11.42 -7.21 -1.24
C ALA A 72 12.58 -8.13 -1.62
N THR A 73 12.52 -9.40 -1.21
CA THR A 73 13.53 -10.42 -1.56
C THR A 73 13.45 -10.79 -3.04
N ALA A 74 12.24 -11.02 -3.55
CA ALA A 74 12.00 -11.29 -4.96
C ALA A 74 12.44 -10.13 -5.86
N ARG A 75 12.18 -8.88 -5.45
CA ARG A 75 12.61 -7.69 -6.19
C ARG A 75 14.13 -7.61 -6.33
N ARG A 76 14.86 -7.83 -5.22
CA ARG A 76 16.34 -7.86 -5.23
C ARG A 76 16.90 -8.97 -6.12
N ALA A 77 16.24 -10.14 -6.15
CA ALA A 77 16.64 -11.23 -7.02
C ALA A 77 16.44 -10.88 -8.50
N ALA A 78 15.29 -10.27 -8.86
CA ALA A 78 14.99 -9.83 -10.21
C ALA A 78 15.95 -8.73 -10.69
N ASP A 79 16.26 -7.75 -9.85
CA ASP A 79 17.22 -6.69 -10.17
C ASP A 79 18.62 -7.26 -10.43
N ARG A 80 19.05 -8.24 -9.62
CA ARG A 80 20.33 -8.94 -9.83
C ARG A 80 20.37 -9.73 -11.13
N ALA A 81 19.28 -10.41 -11.49
CA ALA A 81 19.17 -11.16 -12.74
C ALA A 81 19.13 -10.25 -13.98
N SER A 82 18.62 -9.01 -13.81
CA SER A 82 18.52 -8.01 -14.88
C SER A 82 19.79 -7.18 -15.07
N ALA A 83 20.77 -7.29 -14.15
CA ALA A 83 22.05 -6.59 -14.27
C ALA A 83 22.88 -7.18 -15.43
N PRO A 84 23.41 -6.36 -16.36
CA PRO A 84 24.20 -6.87 -17.47
C PRO A 84 25.48 -7.51 -16.92
N ALA A 85 25.76 -8.75 -17.36
CA ALA A 85 27.04 -9.39 -17.09
C ALA A 85 28.15 -8.50 -17.65
N ALA A 86 28.94 -7.90 -16.77
CA ALA A 86 30.13 -7.15 -17.15
C ALA A 86 31.06 -8.12 -17.91
N ARG A 87 31.07 -8.00 -19.24
CA ARG A 87 32.00 -8.73 -20.10
C ARG A 87 33.36 -8.05 -20.00
N GLY A 88 34.34 -8.78 -19.46
CA GLY A 88 35.76 -8.48 -19.59
C GLY A 88 36.31 -8.87 -20.96
#